data_AF-A0A428TY59-F1
#
_entry.id   AF-A0A428TY59-F1
#
_cell.length_a   1.000
_cell.length_b   1.000
_cell.length_c   1.000
_cell.angle_alpha   90.00
_cell.angle_beta   90.00
_cell.angle_gamma   90.00
#
_symmetry.space_group_name_H-M   'P 1'
#
loop_
_entity.id
_entity.type
_entity.pdbx_description
1 polymer ?
#
loop_
_entity_poly.entity_id
_entity_poly.type
_entity_poly.pdbx_seq_one_letter_code
_entity_poly.pdbx_strand_id
1 'polypeptide(L)'
;MVQPQEPNKDWADPRVTGFGNFTETIHHKPGSTLQSLISLRPRYNVRVIGASRGISVDIARSYAKADTNTIILAARNTQQLQDLASPVAQINPGCVVHSVKCDITSAFSVHDLAAFTHEKLGQEGKHLNAVIVNSGYANNRELNVTEGNAIHEFWAQSFAINTFSTYHVAHYMVYSQGHCVSIGI
;
A
#
# COMPACT_ATOMS: atom_id res chain seq x y z
N MET A 1 42.17 11.52 54.63
CA MET A 1 40.88 10.82 54.45
C MET A 1 39.96 11.81 53.75
N VAL A 2 39.90 11.75 52.42
CA VAL A 2 39.15 12.71 51.59
C VAL A 2 37.73 12.14 51.43
N GLN A 3 36.72 12.90 51.85
CA GLN A 3 35.33 12.50 51.64
C GLN A 3 35.03 12.47 50.13
N PRO A 4 34.26 11.49 49.63
CA PRO A 4 33.83 11.48 48.23
C PRO A 4 32.98 12.72 47.99
N GLN A 5 33.47 13.61 47.13
CA GLN A 5 32.71 14.76 46.66
C GLN A 5 31.58 14.22 45.77
N GLU A 6 30.33 14.41 46.20
CA GLU A 6 29.15 14.14 45.37
C GLU A 6 29.34 14.84 44.01
N PRO A 7 29.10 14.15 42.88
CA PRO A 7 29.23 14.78 41.58
C PRO A 7 28.22 15.93 41.49
N ASN A 8 28.73 17.17 41.52
CA ASN A 8 27.96 18.40 41.42
C ASN A 8 27.03 18.32 40.19
N LYS A 9 25.73 18.33 40.46
CA LYS A 9 24.65 18.14 39.47
C LYS A 9 24.59 19.26 38.42
N ASP A 10 25.42 20.30 38.56
CA ASP A 10 25.39 21.52 37.76
C ASP A 10 26.36 21.53 36.55
N TRP A 11 26.98 20.40 36.17
CA TRP A 11 27.81 20.33 34.95
C TRP A 11 27.11 19.76 33.72
N ALA A 12 25.80 19.53 33.79
CA ALA A 12 25.06 19.29 32.57
C ALA A 12 25.00 20.63 31.82
N ASP A 13 25.82 20.72 30.77
CA ASP A 13 25.76 21.79 29.77
C ASP A 13 24.28 22.13 29.48
N PRO A 14 23.83 23.39 29.60
CA PRO A 14 22.43 23.76 29.40
C PRO A 14 21.92 23.44 27.99
N ARG A 15 22.81 23.12 27.04
CA ARG A 15 22.45 22.56 25.73
C ARG A 15 22.01 21.09 25.81
N VAL A 16 22.36 20.37 26.89
CA VAL A 16 22.22 18.92 27.04
C VAL A 16 21.09 18.52 28.02
N THR A 17 20.60 19.46 28.85
CA THR A 17 19.49 19.21 29.79
C THR A 17 18.10 19.10 29.12
N GLY A 18 18.01 19.21 27.78
CA GLY A 18 16.78 19.06 26.99
C GLY A 18 16.62 17.73 26.24
N PHE A 19 17.59 16.81 26.29
CA PHE A 19 17.58 15.63 25.39
C PHE A 19 16.64 14.49 25.80
N GLY A 20 16.02 14.53 26.98
CA GLY A 20 14.98 13.56 27.36
C GLY A 20 13.75 13.59 26.44
N ASN A 21 13.59 14.67 25.67
CA ASN A 21 12.54 14.90 24.67
C ASN A 21 13.13 15.24 23.28
N PHE A 22 14.37 14.82 22.98
CA PHE A 22 15.02 15.15 21.71
C PHE A 22 14.30 14.56 20.48
N THR A 23 13.65 13.41 20.66
CA THR A 23 12.78 12.81 19.66
C THR A 23 11.38 12.70 20.23
N GLU A 24 10.39 13.12 19.44
CA GLU A 24 8.98 13.06 19.81
C GLU A 24 8.51 11.63 20.13
N THR A 25 7.48 11.55 20.96
CA THR A 25 6.72 10.32 21.23
C THR A 25 6.33 9.62 19.93
N ILE A 26 6.81 8.39 19.74
CA ILE A 26 6.47 7.56 18.58
C ILE A 26 5.23 6.72 18.91
N HIS A 27 4.14 6.97 18.20
CA HIS A 27 2.93 6.17 18.29
C HIS A 27 3.04 4.94 17.40
N HIS A 28 3.06 3.75 17.99
CA HIS A 28 3.10 2.48 17.25
C HIS A 28 1.71 1.91 16.92
N LYS A 29 0.65 2.52 17.45
CA LYS A 29 -0.74 2.13 17.24
C LYS A 29 -1.60 3.38 17.06
N PRO A 30 -2.61 3.35 16.18
CA PRO A 30 -3.59 4.43 16.11
C PRO A 30 -4.20 4.64 17.50
N GLY A 31 -4.39 5.90 17.93
CA GLY A 31 -5.07 6.20 19.19
C GLY A 31 -6.52 5.71 19.18
N SER A 32 -7.16 5.64 20.35
CA SER A 32 -8.55 5.17 20.50
C SER A 32 -9.54 5.91 19.59
N THR A 33 -9.36 7.21 19.41
CA THR A 33 -10.16 8.04 18.49
C THR A 33 -10.07 7.55 17.04
N LEU A 34 -8.86 7.25 16.55
CA LEU A 34 -8.68 6.72 15.19
C LEU A 34 -9.23 5.30 15.09
N GLN A 35 -9.04 4.48 16.12
CA GLN A 35 -9.56 3.11 16.15
C GLN A 35 -11.09 3.06 16.06
N SER A 36 -11.79 3.98 16.75
CA SER A 36 -13.26 4.08 16.68
C SER A 36 -13.78 4.53 15.31
N LEU A 37 -12.91 5.02 14.42
CA LEU A 37 -13.27 5.50 13.08
C LEU A 37 -12.84 4.53 11.96
N ILE A 38 -12.38 3.32 12.29
CA ILE A 38 -11.90 2.33 11.29
C ILE A 38 -13.05 1.70 10.47
N SER A 39 -14.32 2.00 10.76
CA SER A 39 -15.42 1.51 9.94
C SER A 39 -15.53 2.28 8.62
N LEU A 40 -15.52 1.59 7.49
CA LEU A 40 -15.85 2.20 6.20
C LEU A 40 -17.35 2.50 6.10
N ARG A 41 -17.70 3.35 5.13
CA ARG A 41 -19.11 3.49 4.73
C ARG A 41 -19.65 2.13 4.27
N PRO A 42 -20.93 1.80 4.52
CA PRO A 42 -21.51 0.56 4.02
C PRO A 42 -21.32 0.41 2.51
N ARG A 43 -21.11 -0.81 2.02
CA ARG A 43 -20.94 -1.14 0.59
C ARG A 43 -19.62 -0.63 0.00
N TYR A 44 -18.53 -0.71 0.76
CA TYR A 44 -17.20 -0.32 0.28
C TYR A 44 -16.54 -1.46 -0.49
N ASN A 45 -16.06 -1.18 -1.70
CA ASN A 45 -15.39 -2.12 -2.59
C ASN A 45 -14.04 -1.55 -3.00
N VAL A 46 -12.96 -2.32 -2.81
CA VAL A 46 -11.59 -1.87 -3.07
C VAL A 46 -10.89 -2.84 -4.02
N ARG A 47 -9.99 -2.28 -4.82
CA ARG A 47 -9.04 -3.05 -5.62
C ARG A 47 -7.62 -2.71 -5.20
N VAL A 48 -6.79 -3.73 -4.98
CA VAL A 48 -5.38 -3.57 -4.62
C VAL A 48 -4.52 -4.20 -5.71
N ILE A 49 -3.79 -3.37 -6.45
CA ILE A 49 -2.88 -3.79 -7.52
C ILE A 49 -1.45 -3.85 -6.97
N GLY A 50 -0.74 -4.92 -7.30
CA GLY A 50 0.54 -5.26 -6.67
C GLY A 50 0.37 -6.08 -5.39
N ALA A 51 -0.79 -6.69 -5.17
CA ALA A 51 -1.18 -7.37 -3.92
C ALA A 51 -0.37 -8.64 -3.56
N SER A 52 0.60 -9.04 -4.37
CA SER A 52 1.36 -10.27 -4.15
C SER A 52 2.26 -10.27 -2.90
N ARG A 53 2.67 -9.10 -2.38
CA ARG A 53 3.60 -9.00 -1.25
C ARG A 53 3.66 -7.58 -0.66
N GLY A 54 4.39 -7.42 0.44
CA GLY A 54 4.80 -6.13 0.99
C GLY A 54 3.62 -5.29 1.50
N ILE A 55 3.68 -3.98 1.29
CA ILE A 55 2.70 -3.01 1.81
C ILE A 55 1.27 -3.35 1.36
N SER A 56 1.10 -3.82 0.12
CA SER A 56 -0.22 -4.20 -0.41
C SER A 56 -0.90 -5.32 0.38
N VAL A 57 -0.15 -6.22 1.00
CA VAL A 57 -0.70 -7.29 1.85
C VAL A 57 -1.39 -6.70 3.07
N ASP A 58 -0.73 -5.76 3.75
CA ASP A 58 -1.27 -5.14 4.96
C ASP A 58 -2.35 -4.11 4.65
N ILE A 59 -2.30 -3.47 3.47
CA ILE A 59 -3.41 -2.66 2.94
C ILE A 59 -4.67 -3.54 2.77
N ALA A 60 -4.55 -4.68 2.10
CA ALA A 60 -5.68 -5.59 1.90
C ALA A 60 -6.27 -6.07 3.24
N ARG A 61 -5.41 -6.44 4.19
CA ARG A 61 -5.85 -6.81 5.56
C ARG A 61 -6.51 -5.65 6.30
N SER A 62 -6.03 -4.43 6.12
CA SER A 62 -6.61 -3.24 6.76
C SER A 62 -7.99 -2.94 6.22
N TYR A 63 -8.20 -3.05 4.89
CA TYR A 63 -9.54 -2.97 4.29
C TYR A 63 -10.47 -4.09 4.80
N ALA A 64 -9.95 -5.30 4.97
CA ALA A 64 -10.74 -6.40 5.55
C ALA A 64 -11.21 -6.08 6.98
N LYS A 65 -10.31 -5.56 7.83
CA LYS A 65 -10.63 -5.12 9.21
C LYS A 65 -11.63 -3.95 9.25
N ALA A 66 -11.65 -3.15 8.19
CA ALA A 66 -12.50 -1.96 8.07
C ALA A 66 -13.91 -2.28 7.53
N ASP A 67 -14.29 -3.56 7.52
CA ASP A 67 -15.59 -4.07 7.06
C ASP A 67 -15.90 -3.79 5.58
N THR A 68 -14.89 -3.96 4.73
CA THR A 68 -15.06 -3.87 3.26
C THR A 68 -15.89 -5.03 2.72
N ASN A 69 -16.81 -4.75 1.78
CA ASN A 69 -17.67 -5.76 1.18
C ASN A 69 -16.98 -6.61 0.13
N THR A 70 -16.18 -6.00 -0.75
CA THR A 70 -15.47 -6.70 -1.81
C THR A 70 -14.04 -6.21 -1.94
N ILE A 71 -13.08 -7.13 -1.96
CA ILE A 71 -11.66 -6.86 -2.19
C ILE A 71 -11.22 -7.59 -3.46
N ILE A 72 -10.75 -6.84 -4.46
CA ILE A 72 -10.14 -7.39 -5.68
C ILE A 72 -8.62 -7.27 -5.58
N LEU A 73 -7.94 -8.40 -5.43
CA LEU A 73 -6.49 -8.51 -5.37
C LEU A 73 -5.94 -8.76 -6.77
N ALA A 74 -5.00 -7.93 -7.22
CA ALA A 74 -4.42 -8.04 -8.55
C ALA A 74 -2.89 -8.05 -8.53
N ALA A 75 -2.28 -9.04 -9.18
CA ALA A 75 -0.83 -9.15 -9.38
C ALA A 75 -0.50 -10.20 -10.44
N ARG A 76 0.77 -10.28 -10.85
CA ARG A 76 1.24 -11.29 -11.82
C ARG A 76 1.25 -12.72 -11.25
N ASN A 77 1.59 -12.86 -9.96
CA ASN A 77 1.71 -14.15 -9.30
C ASN A 77 0.39 -14.52 -8.61
N THR A 78 -0.38 -15.41 -9.23
CA THR A 78 -1.70 -15.85 -8.74
C THR A 78 -1.62 -16.70 -7.47
N GLN A 79 -0.54 -17.47 -7.27
CA GLN A 79 -0.35 -18.23 -6.05
C GLN A 79 -0.24 -17.30 -4.84
N GLN A 80 0.57 -16.25 -4.94
CA GLN A 80 0.72 -15.26 -3.88
C GLN A 80 -0.59 -14.50 -3.58
N LEU A 81 -1.45 -14.32 -4.59
CA LEU A 81 -2.79 -13.75 -4.37
C LEU A 81 -3.70 -14.70 -3.60
N GLN A 82 -3.68 -16.00 -3.93
CA GLN A 82 -4.45 -17.01 -3.22
C GLN A 82 -3.98 -17.14 -1.76
N ASP A 83 -2.67 -17.12 -1.52
CA ASP A 83 -2.08 -17.17 -0.18
C ASP A 83 -2.50 -15.93 0.67
N LEU A 84 -2.76 -14.79 0.04
CA LEU A 84 -3.30 -13.59 0.70
C LEU A 84 -4.82 -13.64 0.88
N ALA A 85 -5.55 -14.26 -0.04
CA ALA A 85 -7.01 -14.31 0.00
C ALA A 85 -7.53 -15.03 1.26
N SER A 86 -6.90 -16.14 1.67
CA SER A 86 -7.34 -16.88 2.87
C SER A 86 -7.23 -16.07 4.17
N PRO A 87 -6.11 -15.41 4.50
CA PRO A 87 -6.04 -14.50 5.65
C PRO A 87 -7.03 -13.35 5.59
N VAL A 88 -7.29 -12.77 4.41
CA VAL A 88 -8.28 -11.69 4.24
C VAL A 88 -9.69 -12.20 4.57
N ALA A 89 -10.07 -13.37 4.06
CA ALA A 89 -11.36 -13.99 4.36
C ALA A 89 -11.50 -14.41 5.83
N GLN A 90 -10.40 -14.78 6.51
CA GLN A 90 -10.41 -15.05 7.95
C GLN A 90 -10.66 -13.78 8.79
N ILE A 91 -10.13 -12.63 8.37
CA ILE A 91 -10.34 -11.35 9.05
C ILE A 91 -11.80 -10.90 8.91
N ASN A 92 -12.37 -11.02 7.72
CA ASN A 92 -13.76 -10.68 7.46
C ASN A 92 -14.42 -11.75 6.58
N PRO A 93 -15.10 -12.74 7.19
CA PRO A 93 -15.81 -13.78 6.45
C PRO A 93 -16.96 -13.27 5.57
N GLY A 94 -17.47 -12.06 5.83
CA GLY A 94 -18.47 -11.40 5.01
C GLY A 94 -17.90 -10.67 3.78
N CYS A 95 -16.57 -10.57 3.68
CA CYS A 95 -15.89 -9.93 2.57
C CYS A 95 -15.72 -10.90 1.39
N VAL A 96 -16.18 -10.50 0.20
CA VAL A 96 -15.94 -11.23 -1.04
C VAL A 96 -14.55 -10.89 -1.57
N VAL A 97 -13.69 -11.91 -1.71
CA VAL A 97 -12.31 -11.73 -2.19
C VAL A 97 -12.14 -12.31 -3.58
N HIS A 98 -11.69 -11.50 -4.54
CA HIS A 98 -11.32 -11.95 -5.89
C HIS A 98 -9.81 -11.86 -6.08
N SER A 99 -9.20 -12.91 -6.63
CA SER A 99 -7.79 -12.91 -7.03
C SER A 99 -7.69 -12.90 -8.56
N VAL A 100 -7.07 -11.88 -9.13
CA VAL A 100 -7.03 -11.64 -10.57
C VAL A 100 -5.59 -11.49 -11.04
N LYS A 101 -5.20 -12.28 -12.05
CA LYS A 101 -3.89 -12.08 -12.69
C LYS A 101 -3.89 -10.75 -13.42
N CYS A 102 -2.91 -9.91 -13.13
CA CYS A 102 -2.72 -8.64 -13.84
C CYS A 102 -1.24 -8.29 -13.96
N ASP A 103 -0.82 -7.95 -15.18
CA ASP A 103 0.45 -7.30 -15.45
C ASP A 103 0.24 -5.80 -15.66
N ILE A 104 0.61 -5.00 -14.66
CA ILE A 104 0.29 -3.57 -14.64
C ILE A 104 1.04 -2.75 -15.71
N THR A 105 2.11 -3.30 -16.28
CA THR A 105 2.85 -2.67 -17.38
C THR A 105 2.13 -2.81 -18.72
N SER A 106 1.13 -3.69 -18.82
CA SER A 106 0.35 -3.93 -20.03
C SER A 106 -0.99 -3.21 -19.97
N ALA A 107 -1.21 -2.25 -20.87
CA ALA A 107 -2.49 -1.55 -20.99
C ALA A 107 -3.67 -2.52 -21.20
N PHE A 108 -3.49 -3.56 -22.03
CA PHE A 108 -4.50 -4.60 -22.24
C PHE A 108 -4.80 -5.38 -20.96
N SER A 109 -3.78 -5.76 -20.20
CA SER A 109 -4.01 -6.47 -18.93
C SER A 109 -4.75 -5.60 -17.91
N VAL A 110 -4.49 -4.28 -17.89
CA VAL A 110 -5.19 -3.33 -17.00
C VAL A 110 -6.62 -3.07 -17.47
N HIS A 111 -6.85 -3.00 -18.79
CA HIS A 111 -8.17 -2.95 -19.39
C HIS A 111 -9.01 -4.18 -18.98
N ASP A 112 -8.46 -5.39 -19.11
CA ASP A 112 -9.18 -6.62 -18.78
C ASP A 112 -9.48 -6.70 -17.28
N LEU A 113 -8.56 -6.22 -16.43
CA LEU A 113 -8.81 -6.07 -14.99
C LEU A 113 -9.95 -5.08 -14.71
N ALA A 114 -10.04 -3.98 -15.47
CA ALA A 114 -11.12 -3.01 -15.34
C ALA A 114 -12.47 -3.61 -15.78
N ALA A 115 -12.50 -4.32 -16.90
CA ALA A 115 -13.68 -5.02 -17.39
C ALA A 115 -14.18 -6.09 -16.39
N PHE A 116 -13.27 -6.92 -15.87
CA PHE A 116 -13.58 -7.88 -14.80
C PHE A 116 -14.18 -7.19 -13.57
N THR A 117 -13.60 -6.06 -13.16
CA THR A 117 -14.08 -5.31 -12.00
C THR A 117 -15.49 -4.77 -12.22
N HIS A 118 -15.76 -4.23 -13.41
CA HIS A 118 -17.07 -3.74 -13.78
C HIS A 118 -18.11 -4.87 -13.83
N GLU A 119 -17.74 -6.03 -14.38
CA GLU A 119 -18.61 -7.21 -14.44
C GLU A 119 -18.99 -7.67 -13.02
N LYS A 120 -18.01 -7.90 -12.14
CA LYS A 120 -18.28 -8.43 -10.79
C LYS A 120 -19.04 -7.48 -9.89
N LEU A 121 -18.69 -6.20 -9.91
CA LEU A 121 -19.39 -5.22 -9.08
C LEU A 121 -20.75 -4.84 -9.69
N GLY A 122 -20.83 -4.72 -11.02
CA GLY A 122 -22.06 -4.37 -11.74
C GLY A 122 -23.16 -5.41 -11.60
N GLN A 123 -22.83 -6.71 -11.63
CA GLN A 123 -23.78 -7.81 -11.36
C GLN A 123 -24.46 -7.68 -9.99
N GLU A 124 -23.79 -7.03 -9.03
CA GLU A 124 -24.27 -6.86 -7.66
C GLU A 124 -24.84 -5.45 -7.40
N GLY A 125 -24.98 -4.62 -8.45
CA GLY A 125 -25.37 -3.21 -8.32
C GLY A 125 -24.37 -2.37 -7.50
N LYS A 126 -23.12 -2.82 -7.41
CA LYS A 126 -22.03 -2.19 -6.67
C LYS A 126 -21.14 -1.39 -7.62
N HIS A 127 -20.36 -0.47 -7.05
CA HIS A 127 -19.32 0.27 -7.76
C HIS A 127 -18.01 0.19 -7.01
N LEU A 128 -16.92 0.46 -7.71
CA LEU A 128 -15.60 0.49 -7.10
C LEU A 128 -15.41 1.80 -6.33
N ASN A 129 -15.05 1.71 -5.05
CA ASN A 129 -14.86 2.90 -4.21
C ASN A 129 -13.40 3.36 -4.17
N ALA A 130 -12.47 2.41 -4.17
CA ALA A 130 -11.05 2.69 -4.13
C ALA A 130 -10.23 1.78 -5.05
N VAL A 131 -9.23 2.37 -5.69
CA VAL A 131 -8.15 1.65 -6.36
C VAL A 131 -6.85 2.00 -5.68
N ILE A 132 -6.13 0.99 -5.20
CA ILE A 132 -4.80 1.13 -4.65
C ILE A 132 -3.80 0.64 -5.68
N VAL A 133 -2.98 1.56 -6.20
CA VAL A 133 -1.87 1.23 -7.10
C VAL A 133 -0.60 1.17 -6.28
N ASN A 134 -0.11 -0.03 -6.02
CA ASN A 134 1.13 -0.25 -5.28
C ASN A 134 1.95 -1.35 -5.96
N SER A 135 2.36 -1.08 -7.19
CA SER A 135 3.28 -1.93 -7.95
C SER A 135 4.57 -1.17 -8.14
N GLY A 136 5.58 -1.51 -7.34
CA GLY A 136 6.89 -0.85 -7.35
C GLY A 136 7.97 -1.78 -7.87
N TYR A 137 8.88 -1.22 -8.65
CA TYR A 137 10.13 -1.86 -9.08
C TYR A 137 11.30 -0.96 -8.71
N ALA A 138 12.22 -1.51 -7.91
CA ALA A 138 13.42 -0.81 -7.43
C ALA A 138 14.64 -1.75 -7.43
N ASN A 139 14.80 -2.54 -8.51
CA ASN A 139 16.01 -3.32 -8.73
C ASN A 139 17.12 -2.42 -9.28
N ASN A 140 18.36 -2.76 -8.92
CA ASN A 140 19.59 -2.07 -9.31
C ASN A 140 19.63 -0.60 -8.83
N ARG A 141 20.09 -0.40 -7.60
CA ARG A 141 20.30 0.93 -7.02
C ARG A 141 21.65 1.47 -7.46
N GLU A 142 21.78 1.82 -8.73
CA GLU A 142 22.88 2.64 -9.21
C GLU A 142 22.71 4.04 -8.61
N LEU A 143 23.53 4.37 -7.61
CA LEU A 143 23.45 5.65 -6.90
C LEU A 143 24.08 6.80 -7.71
N ASN A 144 24.96 6.46 -8.66
CA ASN A 144 25.63 7.40 -9.54
C ASN A 144 25.07 7.29 -10.96
N VAL A 145 24.41 8.36 -11.43
CA VAL A 145 23.79 8.41 -12.76
C VAL A 145 24.79 8.20 -13.91
N THR A 146 26.07 8.49 -13.69
CA THR A 146 27.16 8.32 -14.67
C THR A 146 27.73 6.92 -14.73
N GLU A 147 27.45 6.08 -13.72
CA GLU A 147 27.91 4.69 -13.67
C GLU A 147 26.87 3.73 -14.25
N GLY A 148 25.66 4.22 -14.50
CA GLY A 148 24.60 3.43 -15.11
C GLY A 148 24.73 3.28 -16.61
N ASN A 149 24.23 2.15 -17.12
CA ASN A 149 24.19 1.88 -18.55
C ASN A 149 22.80 2.18 -19.11
N ALA A 150 22.71 3.22 -19.96
CA ALA A 150 21.46 3.64 -20.60
C ALA A 150 20.85 2.60 -21.55
N ILE A 151 21.62 1.59 -21.98
CA ILE A 151 21.15 0.49 -22.83
C ILE A 151 20.40 -0.57 -21.99
N HIS A 152 20.61 -0.60 -20.67
CA HIS A 152 19.94 -1.58 -19.83
C HIS A 152 18.44 -1.30 -19.74
N GLU A 153 17.64 -2.35 -19.92
CA GLU A 153 16.17 -2.27 -19.87
C GLU A 153 15.62 -1.92 -18.48
N PHE A 154 16.44 -1.90 -17.44
CA PHE A 154 15.98 -1.66 -16.06
C PHE A 154 15.30 -0.28 -15.92
N TRP A 155 15.81 0.76 -16.59
CA TRP A 155 15.18 2.08 -16.55
C TRP A 155 13.82 2.06 -17.25
N ALA A 156 13.76 1.48 -18.46
CA ALA A 156 12.50 1.32 -19.18
C ALA A 156 11.48 0.52 -18.37
N GLN A 157 11.93 -0.53 -17.68
CA GLN A 157 11.11 -1.34 -16.79
C GLN A 157 10.63 -0.55 -15.56
N SER A 158 11.50 0.25 -14.93
CA SER A 158 11.13 1.12 -13.80
C SER A 158 10.06 2.14 -14.22
N PHE A 159 10.20 2.79 -15.38
CA PHE A 159 9.17 3.69 -15.90
C PHE A 159 7.87 2.95 -16.26
N ALA A 160 7.97 1.76 -16.86
CA ALA A 160 6.80 0.93 -17.16
C ALA A 160 6.01 0.56 -15.89
N ILE A 161 6.70 0.20 -14.81
CA ILE A 161 6.08 -0.26 -13.56
C ILE A 161 5.68 0.90 -12.65
N ASN A 162 6.50 1.93 -12.48
CA ASN A 162 6.25 2.96 -11.47
C ASN A 162 5.51 4.18 -12.04
N THR A 163 5.60 4.43 -13.36
CA THR A 163 5.03 5.61 -14.00
C THR A 163 3.86 5.27 -14.92
N PHE A 164 4.10 4.48 -15.98
CA PHE A 164 3.06 4.17 -16.97
C PHE A 164 1.93 3.32 -16.40
N SER A 165 2.24 2.45 -15.44
CA SER A 165 1.25 1.62 -14.77
C SER A 165 0.13 2.44 -14.09
N THR A 166 0.51 3.54 -13.42
CA THR A 166 -0.42 4.47 -12.79
C THR A 166 -1.30 5.15 -13.83
N TYR A 167 -0.72 5.52 -14.97
CA TYR A 167 -1.49 6.05 -16.09
C TYR A 167 -2.48 5.02 -16.65
N HIS A 168 -2.06 3.77 -16.90
CA HIS A 168 -2.96 2.71 -17.38
C HIS A 168 -4.15 2.54 -16.43
N VAL A 169 -3.86 2.47 -15.13
CA VAL A 169 -4.90 2.34 -14.10
C VAL A 169 -5.82 3.55 -14.13
N ALA A 170 -5.28 4.78 -14.10
CA ALA A 170 -6.10 5.97 -14.13
C ALA A 170 -6.98 6.04 -15.38
N HIS A 171 -6.41 5.73 -16.54
CA HIS A 171 -7.11 5.75 -17.84
C HIS A 171 -8.33 4.82 -17.85
N TYR A 172 -8.18 3.58 -17.37
CA TYR A 172 -9.28 2.60 -17.39
C TYR A 172 -10.21 2.64 -16.18
N MET A 173 -9.84 3.35 -15.09
CA MET A 173 -10.49 3.15 -13.79
C MET A 173 -11.00 4.45 -13.13
N VAL A 174 -10.61 5.64 -13.60
CA VAL A 174 -11.11 6.93 -13.07
C VAL A 174 -12.56 7.20 -13.52
N TYR A 175 -12.95 6.73 -14.71
CA TYR A 175 -14.32 6.93 -15.21
C TYR A 175 -15.39 6.19 -14.41
N SER A 176 -15.04 5.24 -13.54
CA SER A 176 -15.97 4.42 -12.77
C SER A 176 -16.14 4.90 -11.32
N GLN A 177 -16.54 6.17 -11.07
CA GLN A 177 -17.03 6.70 -9.77
C GLN A 177 -16.20 6.38 -8.51
N GLY A 178 -14.93 5.97 -8.67
CA GLY A 178 -14.07 5.47 -7.60
C GLY A 178 -12.91 6.42 -7.35
N HIS A 179 -12.47 6.53 -6.10
CA HIS A 179 -11.27 7.27 -5.77
C HIS A 179 -10.04 6.43 -6.11
N CYS A 180 -9.10 6.99 -6.88
CA CYS A 180 -7.82 6.33 -7.15
C CYS A 180 -6.76 6.85 -6.18
N VAL A 181 -6.14 5.95 -5.43
CA VAL A 181 -4.99 6.24 -4.56
C VAL A 181 -3.79 5.52 -5.13
N SER A 182 -2.87 6.28 -5.71
CA SER A 182 -1.58 5.74 -6.14
C SER A 182 -0.56 5.90 -5.03
N ILE A 183 0.07 4.80 -4.64
CA ILE A 183 1.23 4.81 -3.78
C ILE A 183 2.43 4.64 -4.71
N GLY A 184 3.00 5.77 -5.14
CA GLY A 184 4.24 5.77 -5.89
C GLY A 184 5.39 5.41 -4.96
N ILE A 185 6.03 4.26 -5.19
CA ILE A 185 7.27 3.83 -4.53
C ILE A 185 8.34 3.68 -5.59
#